data_AF-A0A9P0N4W7-F1
#
_entry.id   AF-A0A9P0N4W7-F1
#
_cell.length_a   1.000
_cell.length_b   1.000
_cell.length_c   1.000
_cell.angle_alpha   90.00
_cell.angle_beta   90.00
_cell.angle_gamma   90.00
#
_symmetry.space_group_name_H-M   'P 1'
#
loop_
_entity.id
_entity.type
_entity.pdbx_description
1 polymer ?
#
loop_
_entity_poly.entity_id
_entity_poly.type
_entity_poly.pdbx_seq_one_letter_code
_entity_poly.pdbx_strand_id
1 'polypeptide(L)'
;MKDTKERTMSGSSTMLSNDYTAAFSSINERPVDDISLEFFYKPHTITLLAVSIASVIYTAFVRDESSIQDNIWSGICCVVFFFLIVSVLTFPNGPFTRPHPAVWRIVFGTSVLYLLALLFLLFQSYSTVYEIMYWIDPNLRNFHIDMDKEYAVNCSDISLTKIWSHVDVFAWGHFLGWLFKAILFRHAGLLWAISIMWEITEIAFAHLLPNFLECWWDSVILDVLVCNGLGIWCGLKICKALEMREYKWVSIRDISSTTGKIKRAILQFTPVQWTPVRWLDPTSTYMRFCALSQLVVFWQISELNTFFLKHIFEMPPSHPLVIARLCLIGVIVAPSVRQYYTYVTDPNCKRVGTQCWVYGAIMVTESMLCIKNGKELFGQAQVCNVIVWLVIQILVSIGCVYGVVLYHRYFEPNSDSNAESPKKVD
;
A
#
# COMPACT_ATOMS: atom_id res chain seq x y z
N MET A 1 -23.17 -45.53 22.15
CA MET A 1 -21.92 -45.21 21.40
C MET A 1 -22.13 -44.29 20.18
N LYS A 2 -23.38 -43.85 19.86
CA LYS A 2 -23.66 -42.83 18.83
C LYS A 2 -23.72 -41.40 19.39
N ASP A 3 -24.22 -41.21 20.61
CA ASP A 3 -24.38 -39.85 21.21
C ASP A 3 -23.07 -39.18 21.64
N THR A 4 -22.01 -39.95 21.89
CA THR A 4 -20.70 -39.38 22.24
C THR A 4 -20.02 -38.76 21.02
N LYS A 5 -20.33 -39.23 19.80
CA LYS A 5 -19.69 -38.77 18.56
C LYS A 5 -20.28 -37.45 18.04
N GLU A 6 -21.59 -37.27 18.19
CA GLU A 6 -22.30 -36.02 17.82
C GLU A 6 -21.96 -34.84 18.75
N ARG A 7 -21.83 -35.08 20.06
CA ARG A 7 -21.40 -34.02 21.01
C ARG A 7 -19.97 -33.53 20.74
N THR A 8 -19.03 -34.41 20.37
CA THR A 8 -17.67 -34.00 19.97
C THR A 8 -17.65 -33.26 18.64
N MET A 9 -18.50 -33.60 17.67
CA MET A 9 -18.58 -32.88 16.39
C MET A 9 -19.18 -31.49 16.55
N SER A 10 -20.22 -31.34 17.36
CA SER A 10 -20.84 -30.03 17.66
C SER A 10 -19.93 -29.13 18.50
N GLY A 11 -19.18 -29.68 19.46
CA GLY A 11 -18.21 -28.90 20.24
C GLY A 11 -17.02 -28.42 19.39
N SER A 12 -16.52 -29.29 18.50
CA SER A 12 -15.42 -28.96 17.60
C SER A 12 -15.81 -27.88 16.57
N SER A 13 -17.00 -27.95 15.98
CA SER A 13 -17.46 -26.94 15.01
C SER A 13 -17.74 -25.57 15.66
N THR A 14 -18.27 -25.52 16.88
CA THR A 14 -18.43 -24.27 17.63
C THR A 14 -17.09 -23.68 18.07
N MET A 15 -16.13 -24.49 18.51
CA MET A 15 -14.78 -24.02 18.84
C MET A 15 -14.02 -23.50 17.62
N LEU A 16 -14.05 -24.25 16.50
CA LEU A 16 -13.48 -23.80 15.22
C LEU A 16 -14.11 -22.48 14.74
N SER A 17 -15.45 -22.35 14.85
CA SER A 17 -16.15 -21.10 14.50
C SER A 17 -15.71 -19.92 15.38
N ASN A 18 -15.48 -20.16 16.67
CA ASN A 18 -15.00 -19.14 17.59
C ASN A 18 -13.55 -18.74 17.29
N ASP A 19 -12.69 -19.70 16.97
CA ASP A 19 -11.30 -19.46 16.58
C ASP A 19 -11.20 -18.68 15.26
N TYR A 20 -12.06 -18.99 14.28
CA TYR A 20 -12.15 -18.23 13.03
C TYR A 20 -12.62 -16.79 13.24
N THR A 21 -13.61 -16.60 14.13
CA THR A 21 -14.14 -15.28 14.46
C THR A 21 -13.09 -14.44 15.22
N ALA A 22 -12.37 -15.06 16.15
CA ALA A 22 -11.28 -14.43 16.88
C ALA A 22 -10.11 -14.05 15.96
N ALA A 23 -9.72 -14.93 15.02
CA ALA A 23 -8.67 -14.64 14.03
C ALA A 23 -9.07 -13.44 13.14
N PHE A 24 -10.31 -13.42 12.64
CA PHE A 24 -10.79 -12.30 11.82
C PHE A 24 -10.91 -10.99 12.61
N SER A 25 -11.38 -11.03 13.86
CA SER A 25 -11.42 -9.87 14.75
C SER A 25 -10.01 -9.37 15.04
N SER A 26 -9.03 -10.24 15.29
CA SER A 26 -7.65 -9.82 15.58
C SER A 26 -6.96 -9.04 14.43
N ILE A 27 -7.37 -9.28 13.18
CA ILE A 27 -6.81 -8.67 11.98
C ILE A 27 -7.44 -7.31 11.66
N ASN A 28 -8.68 -7.09 12.09
CA ASN A 28 -9.44 -5.87 11.81
C ASN A 28 -9.63 -4.99 13.07
N GLU A 29 -9.59 -5.55 14.27
CA GLU A 29 -9.91 -4.86 15.52
C GLU A 29 -8.83 -5.12 16.57
N ARG A 30 -7.58 -4.80 16.24
CA ARG A 30 -6.49 -4.98 17.20
C ARG A 30 -6.72 -4.09 18.44
N PRO A 31 -6.73 -4.67 19.66
CA PRO A 31 -6.84 -3.89 20.89
C PRO A 31 -5.59 -3.03 21.09
N VAL A 32 -5.74 -1.93 21.84
CA VAL A 32 -4.62 -1.08 22.24
C VAL A 32 -4.23 -1.42 23.67
N ASP A 33 -3.05 -2.01 23.82
CA ASP A 33 -2.44 -2.26 25.11
C ASP A 33 -1.61 -1.03 25.56
N ASP A 34 -1.43 -0.86 26.88
CA ASP A 34 -0.54 0.13 27.50
C ASP A 34 -0.81 1.62 27.13
N ILE A 35 -2.02 2.10 27.43
CA ILE A 35 -2.42 3.49 27.19
C ILE A 35 -1.71 4.46 28.16
N SER A 36 -0.83 5.32 27.64
CA SER A 36 -0.09 6.30 28.47
C SER A 36 -0.91 7.53 28.88
N LEU A 37 -1.88 7.94 28.05
CA LEU A 37 -2.73 9.11 28.28
C LEU A 37 -4.18 8.73 27.98
N GLU A 38 -4.91 8.28 29.00
CA GLU A 38 -6.31 7.84 28.87
C GLU A 38 -7.22 8.86 28.17
N PHE A 39 -6.96 10.15 28.34
CA PHE A 39 -7.73 11.23 27.71
C PHE A 39 -7.80 11.10 26.18
N PHE A 40 -6.71 10.73 25.52
CA PHE A 40 -6.69 10.60 24.05
C PHE A 40 -7.38 9.33 23.54
N TYR A 41 -7.55 8.33 24.41
CA TYR A 41 -8.15 7.04 24.07
C TYR A 41 -9.60 6.89 24.56
N LYS A 42 -10.07 7.79 25.44
CA LYS A 42 -11.49 7.87 25.81
C LYS A 42 -12.27 8.57 24.70
N PRO A 43 -13.31 7.92 24.13
CA PRO A 43 -14.07 8.50 23.04
C PRO A 43 -14.95 9.65 23.54
N HIS A 44 -14.57 10.89 23.21
CA HIS A 44 -15.34 12.09 23.52
C HIS A 44 -16.35 12.40 22.40
N THR A 45 -17.30 11.48 22.17
CA THR A 45 -18.20 11.52 21.01
C THR A 45 -19.18 12.70 21.03
N ILE A 46 -19.69 13.06 22.21
CA ILE A 46 -20.64 14.18 22.37
C ILE A 46 -19.95 15.53 22.07
N THR A 47 -18.73 15.73 22.57
CA THR A 47 -17.99 16.97 22.28
C THR A 47 -17.59 17.05 20.81
N LEU A 48 -17.19 15.93 20.21
CA LEU A 48 -16.91 15.86 18.78
C LEU A 48 -18.15 16.22 17.96
N LEU A 49 -19.31 15.67 18.31
CA LEU A 49 -20.58 16.00 17.65
C LEU A 49 -20.93 17.48 17.81
N ALA A 50 -20.82 18.05 19.02
CA ALA A 50 -21.12 19.46 19.28
C ALA A 50 -20.23 20.40 18.45
N VAL A 51 -18.91 20.15 18.42
CA VAL A 51 -17.96 20.93 17.61
C VAL A 51 -18.25 20.76 16.11
N SER A 52 -18.61 19.55 15.68
CA SER A 52 -18.95 19.29 14.27
C SER A 52 -20.21 20.04 13.84
N ILE A 53 -21.27 20.04 14.66
CA ILE A 53 -22.49 20.80 14.42
C ILE A 53 -22.20 22.30 14.39
N ALA A 54 -21.44 22.83 15.36
CA ALA A 54 -21.04 24.24 15.38
C ALA A 54 -20.26 24.63 14.12
N SER A 55 -19.36 23.75 13.66
CA SER A 55 -18.59 23.95 12.43
C SER A 55 -19.50 24.02 11.20
N VAL A 56 -20.50 23.14 11.09
CA VAL A 56 -21.50 23.20 10.00
C VAL A 56 -22.27 24.50 10.04
N ILE A 57 -22.80 24.87 11.21
CA ILE A 57 -23.57 26.11 11.37
C ILE A 57 -22.72 27.29 10.92
N TYR A 58 -21.47 27.36 11.33
CA TYR A 58 -20.57 28.41 10.87
C TYR A 58 -20.40 28.39 9.34
N THR A 59 -20.01 27.26 8.77
CA THR A 59 -19.74 27.16 7.32
C THR A 59 -20.99 27.34 6.43
N ALA A 60 -22.17 26.98 6.93
CA ALA A 60 -23.42 27.04 6.18
C ALA A 60 -24.10 28.41 6.27
N PHE A 61 -23.99 29.12 7.40
CA PHE A 61 -24.71 30.37 7.62
C PHE A 61 -23.83 31.63 7.55
N VAL A 62 -22.50 31.50 7.58
CA VAL A 62 -21.58 32.66 7.58
C VAL A 62 -20.82 32.82 6.26
N ARG A 63 -20.73 31.76 5.45
CA ARG A 63 -19.96 31.77 4.20
C ARG A 63 -20.69 32.57 3.11
N ASP A 64 -19.91 33.22 2.25
CA ASP A 64 -20.44 33.85 1.04
C ASP A 64 -20.95 32.78 0.04
N GLU A 65 -22.15 32.99 -0.49
CA GLU A 65 -22.84 32.08 -1.40
C GLU A 65 -22.88 32.58 -2.85
N SER A 66 -22.16 33.67 -3.15
CA SER A 66 -22.15 34.33 -4.45
C SER A 66 -21.68 33.44 -5.62
N SER A 67 -20.77 32.49 -5.37
CA SER A 67 -20.13 31.65 -6.38
C SER A 67 -20.64 30.20 -6.32
N ILE A 68 -21.25 29.72 -7.41
CA ILE A 68 -21.76 28.34 -7.52
C ILE A 68 -20.62 27.32 -7.31
N GLN A 69 -19.43 27.58 -7.86
CA GLN A 69 -18.29 26.66 -7.76
C GLN A 69 -17.82 26.55 -6.30
N ASP A 70 -17.70 27.66 -5.60
CA ASP A 70 -17.29 27.68 -4.18
C ASP A 70 -18.34 27.02 -3.29
N ASN A 71 -19.63 27.16 -3.64
CA ASN A 71 -20.73 26.50 -2.95
C ASN A 71 -20.63 24.98 -3.06
N ILE A 72 -20.39 24.45 -4.25
CA ILE A 72 -20.20 23.02 -4.49
C ILE A 72 -18.95 22.52 -3.76
N TRP A 73 -17.82 23.22 -3.89
CA TRP A 73 -16.56 22.84 -3.22
C TRP A 73 -16.71 22.77 -1.69
N SER A 74 -17.35 23.78 -1.10
CA SER A 74 -17.58 23.83 0.34
C SER A 74 -18.50 22.70 0.80
N GLY A 75 -19.54 22.39 0.02
CA GLY A 75 -20.43 21.25 0.26
C GLY A 75 -19.68 19.91 0.25
N ILE A 76 -18.83 19.68 -0.76
CA ILE A 76 -18.00 18.47 -0.86
C ILE A 76 -17.05 18.36 0.35
N CYS A 77 -16.38 19.46 0.72
CA CYS A 77 -15.48 19.49 1.89
C CYS A 77 -16.22 19.14 3.18
N CYS A 78 -17.44 19.65 3.36
CA CYS A 78 -18.28 19.33 4.52
C CYS A 78 -18.65 17.85 4.56
N VAL A 79 -19.09 17.27 3.44
CA VAL A 79 -19.41 15.83 3.35
C VAL A 79 -18.20 14.97 3.66
N VAL A 80 -17.02 15.28 3.10
CA VAL A 80 -15.77 14.57 3.39
C VAL A 80 -15.41 14.68 4.88
N PHE A 81 -15.51 15.86 5.48
CA PHE A 81 -15.22 16.07 6.90
C PHE A 81 -16.11 15.20 7.80
N PHE A 82 -17.43 15.18 7.58
CA PHE A 82 -18.34 14.34 8.36
C PHE A 82 -18.13 12.85 8.11
N PHE A 83 -17.85 12.46 6.86
CA PHE A 83 -17.52 11.07 6.56
C PHE A 83 -16.28 10.62 7.34
N LEU A 84 -15.23 11.45 7.42
CA LEU A 84 -14.03 11.12 8.19
C LEU A 84 -14.31 11.07 9.70
N ILE A 85 -15.20 11.91 10.24
CA ILE A 85 -15.66 11.78 11.63
C ILE A 85 -16.36 10.43 11.85
N VAL A 86 -17.29 10.06 10.98
CA VAL A 86 -17.99 8.76 11.05
C VAL A 86 -16.99 7.60 10.93
N SER A 87 -15.97 7.74 10.09
CA SER A 87 -14.89 6.75 9.95
C SER A 87 -14.16 6.54 11.28
N VAL A 88 -13.80 7.63 11.98
CA VAL A 88 -13.13 7.55 13.29
C VAL A 88 -14.00 6.85 14.33
N LEU A 89 -15.33 7.03 14.27
CA LEU A 89 -16.25 6.48 15.26
C LEU A 89 -16.61 5.02 15.00
N THR A 90 -16.84 4.65 13.74
CA THR A 90 -17.48 3.36 13.38
C THR A 90 -16.53 2.37 12.74
N PHE A 91 -15.44 2.82 12.10
CA PHE A 91 -14.59 1.91 11.35
C PHE A 91 -13.65 1.10 12.24
N PRO A 92 -13.30 -0.12 11.81
CA PRO A 92 -12.42 -1.00 12.55
C PRO A 92 -11.00 -0.39 12.69
N ASN A 93 -10.28 -0.74 13.76
CA ASN A 93 -8.92 -0.22 14.01
C ASN A 93 -7.90 -0.63 12.93
N GLY A 94 -8.16 -1.72 12.22
CA GLY A 94 -7.21 -2.39 11.36
C GLY A 94 -6.12 -3.14 12.13
N PRO A 95 -5.07 -3.58 11.42
CA PRO A 95 -3.96 -4.35 12.02
C PRO A 95 -2.96 -3.48 12.80
N PHE A 96 -3.06 -2.16 12.68
CA PHE A 96 -2.14 -1.19 13.26
C PHE A 96 -2.84 -0.32 14.31
N THR A 97 -2.17 -0.08 15.42
CA THR A 97 -2.71 0.71 16.55
C THR A 97 -1.93 2.00 16.80
N ARG A 98 -0.78 2.19 16.13
CA ARG A 98 0.10 3.37 16.27
C ARG A 98 0.29 4.15 14.98
N PRO A 99 0.38 5.49 15.03
CA PRO A 99 0.56 6.32 16.23
C PRO A 99 -0.70 6.45 17.10
N HIS A 100 -1.89 6.28 16.52
CA HIS A 100 -3.16 6.18 17.22
C HIS A 100 -4.18 5.41 16.34
N PRO A 101 -5.14 4.63 16.90
CA PRO A 101 -6.13 3.90 16.09
C PRO A 101 -6.98 4.81 15.19
N ALA A 102 -7.32 6.01 15.67
CA ALA A 102 -8.07 6.99 14.88
C ALA A 102 -7.37 7.33 13.55
N VAL A 103 -6.04 7.34 13.51
CA VAL A 103 -5.29 7.59 12.26
C VAL A 103 -5.58 6.49 11.24
N TRP A 104 -5.58 5.23 11.65
CA TRP A 104 -5.85 4.10 10.76
C TRP A 104 -7.32 4.02 10.35
N ARG A 105 -8.24 4.40 11.24
CA ARG A 105 -9.65 4.56 10.89
C ARG A 105 -9.87 5.66 9.85
N ILE A 106 -9.16 6.79 9.97
CA ILE A 106 -9.14 7.86 8.96
C ILE A 106 -8.55 7.34 7.64
N VAL A 107 -7.42 6.62 7.67
CA VAL A 107 -6.82 6.03 6.46
C VAL A 107 -7.80 5.08 5.76
N PHE A 108 -8.48 4.21 6.52
CA PHE A 108 -9.54 3.37 5.98
C PHE A 108 -10.68 4.22 5.41
N GLY A 109 -11.11 5.28 6.11
CA GLY A 109 -12.09 6.25 5.63
C GLY A 109 -11.72 6.93 4.32
N THR A 110 -10.51 7.46 4.22
CA THR A 110 -9.99 8.07 3.01
C THR A 110 -9.90 7.07 1.86
N SER A 111 -9.55 5.81 2.14
CA SER A 111 -9.55 4.76 1.10
C SER A 111 -10.95 4.48 0.54
N VAL A 112 -11.98 4.47 1.38
CA VAL A 112 -13.38 4.31 0.94
C VAL A 112 -13.83 5.53 0.14
N LEU A 113 -13.53 6.75 0.60
CA LEU A 113 -13.82 7.97 -0.16
C LEU A 113 -13.14 7.97 -1.54
N TYR A 114 -11.88 7.55 -1.60
CA TYR A 114 -11.14 7.43 -2.85
C TYR A 114 -11.78 6.42 -3.79
N LEU A 115 -12.17 5.24 -3.29
CA LEU A 115 -12.91 4.25 -4.08
C LEU A 115 -14.23 4.81 -4.62
N LEU A 116 -15.00 5.51 -3.78
CA LEU A 116 -16.26 6.13 -4.21
C LEU A 116 -16.02 7.22 -5.27
N ALA A 117 -14.97 8.02 -5.14
CA ALA A 117 -14.59 9.02 -6.13
C ALA A 117 -14.19 8.36 -7.46
N LEU A 118 -13.40 7.27 -7.43
CA LEU A 118 -13.04 6.51 -8.62
C LEU A 118 -14.26 5.91 -9.31
N LEU A 119 -15.20 5.35 -8.55
CA LEU A 119 -16.46 4.85 -9.09
C LEU A 119 -17.27 5.98 -9.73
N PHE A 120 -17.36 7.15 -9.09
CA PHE A 120 -18.01 8.31 -9.67
C PHE A 120 -17.37 8.73 -11.00
N LEU A 121 -16.04 8.84 -11.05
CA LEU A 121 -15.27 9.15 -12.27
C LEU A 121 -15.46 8.08 -13.35
N LEU A 122 -15.60 6.81 -12.97
CA LEU A 122 -15.85 5.70 -13.88
C LEU A 122 -17.17 5.87 -14.63
N PHE A 123 -18.17 6.57 -14.10
CA PHE A 123 -19.43 6.86 -14.80
C PHE A 123 -19.40 8.13 -15.66
N GLN A 124 -18.39 8.98 -15.51
CA GLN A 124 -18.27 10.21 -16.31
C GLN A 124 -17.75 9.93 -17.73
N SER A 125 -18.06 10.83 -18.68
CA SER A 125 -17.40 10.83 -19.99
C SER A 125 -15.97 11.35 -19.88
N TYR A 126 -15.12 11.00 -20.84
CA TYR A 126 -13.73 11.47 -20.90
C TYR A 126 -13.63 13.00 -20.80
N SER A 127 -14.44 13.72 -21.59
CA SER A 127 -14.50 15.19 -21.55
C SER A 127 -14.89 15.75 -20.18
N THR A 128 -15.87 15.13 -19.51
CA THR A 128 -16.31 15.57 -18.19
C THR A 128 -15.24 15.33 -17.13
N VAL A 129 -14.48 14.23 -17.20
CA VAL A 129 -13.36 14.00 -16.26
C VAL A 129 -12.30 15.08 -16.40
N TYR A 130 -11.95 15.50 -17.63
CA TYR A 130 -11.04 16.61 -17.85
C TYR A 130 -11.56 17.93 -17.28
N GLU A 131 -12.83 18.27 -17.51
CA GLU A 131 -13.38 19.50 -16.93
C GLU A 131 -13.40 19.47 -15.40
N ILE A 132 -13.64 18.29 -14.79
CA ILE A 132 -13.49 18.12 -13.34
C ILE A 132 -12.05 18.35 -12.90
N MET A 133 -11.07 17.80 -13.63
CA MET A 133 -9.65 17.99 -13.33
C MET A 133 -9.21 19.44 -13.50
N TYR A 134 -9.67 20.13 -14.54
CA TYR A 134 -9.42 21.55 -14.78
C TYR A 134 -10.09 22.46 -13.75
N TRP A 135 -11.22 22.02 -13.18
CA TRP A 135 -11.84 22.72 -12.06
C TRP A 135 -11.01 22.58 -10.77
N ILE A 136 -10.35 21.44 -10.57
CA ILE A 136 -9.45 21.21 -9.43
C ILE A 136 -8.12 21.97 -9.60
N ASP A 137 -7.51 21.90 -10.78
CA ASP A 137 -6.30 22.65 -11.13
C ASP A 137 -6.39 23.20 -12.56
N PRO A 138 -6.64 24.52 -12.73
CA PRO A 138 -6.73 25.14 -14.04
C PRO A 138 -5.46 25.05 -14.89
N ASN A 139 -4.27 24.85 -14.27
CA ASN A 139 -3.01 24.79 -15.00
C ASN A 139 -2.90 23.56 -15.91
N LEU A 140 -3.66 22.50 -15.61
CA LEU A 140 -3.71 21.29 -16.43
C LEU A 140 -4.25 21.56 -17.84
N ARG A 141 -5.00 22.65 -18.07
CA ARG A 141 -5.52 23.03 -19.41
C ARG A 141 -4.41 23.30 -20.43
N ASN A 142 -3.22 23.68 -19.96
CA ASN A 142 -2.11 24.07 -20.82
C ASN A 142 -1.03 22.99 -20.94
N PHE A 143 -1.19 21.87 -20.23
CA PHE A 143 -0.23 20.78 -20.24
C PHE A 143 -0.70 19.71 -21.21
N HIS A 144 0.17 19.36 -22.15
CA HIS A 144 -0.01 18.23 -23.06
C HIS A 144 1.27 17.40 -23.06
N ILE A 145 1.14 16.09 -23.20
CA ILE A 145 2.28 15.20 -23.28
C ILE A 145 2.95 15.39 -24.64
N ASP A 146 4.23 15.76 -24.61
CA ASP A 146 5.04 15.85 -25.82
C ASP A 146 5.32 14.46 -26.37
N MET A 147 4.60 14.10 -27.43
CA MET A 147 4.73 12.82 -28.14
C MET A 147 5.94 12.79 -29.08
N ASP A 148 6.53 13.95 -29.40
CA ASP A 148 7.72 14.08 -30.23
C ASP A 148 9.01 14.03 -29.39
N LYS A 149 8.88 14.00 -28.05
CA LYS A 149 10.01 13.81 -27.16
C LYS A 149 10.65 12.45 -27.42
N GLU A 150 11.88 12.47 -27.93
CA GLU A 150 12.64 11.25 -28.15
C GLU A 150 13.15 10.68 -26.82
N TYR A 151 12.68 9.48 -26.50
CA TYR A 151 13.11 8.70 -25.33
C TYR A 151 14.24 7.73 -25.72
N ALA A 152 15.18 7.47 -24.81
CA ALA A 152 16.33 6.56 -25.01
C ALA A 152 17.25 6.87 -26.22
N VAL A 153 17.55 8.15 -26.47
CA VAL A 153 18.50 8.54 -27.53
C VAL A 153 19.95 8.64 -27.06
N ASN A 154 20.88 8.20 -27.91
CA ASN A 154 22.34 8.26 -27.67
C ASN A 154 22.76 7.63 -26.33
N CYS A 155 22.31 6.41 -26.05
CA CYS A 155 22.59 5.69 -24.80
C CYS A 155 24.03 5.16 -24.66
N SER A 156 24.90 5.45 -25.62
CA SER A 156 26.34 5.21 -25.55
C SER A 156 27.11 6.35 -24.90
N ASP A 157 26.55 7.56 -24.86
CA ASP A 157 27.17 8.72 -24.20
C ASP A 157 26.81 8.74 -22.71
N ILE A 158 27.80 8.47 -21.85
CA ILE A 158 27.68 8.46 -20.39
C ILE A 158 28.50 9.63 -19.84
N SER A 159 28.01 10.85 -20.05
CA SER A 159 28.60 12.06 -19.48
C SER A 159 28.02 12.37 -18.10
N LEU A 160 28.82 12.97 -17.21
CA LEU A 160 28.36 13.32 -15.85
C LEU A 160 27.16 14.29 -15.86
N THR A 161 27.13 15.20 -16.83
CA THR A 161 26.00 16.13 -17.04
C THR A 161 24.72 15.37 -17.40
N LYS A 162 24.83 14.34 -18.25
CA LYS A 162 23.69 13.50 -18.64
C LYS A 162 23.21 12.68 -17.45
N ILE A 163 24.10 12.00 -16.73
CA ILE A 163 23.74 11.27 -15.51
C ILE A 163 23.02 12.19 -14.52
N TRP A 164 23.58 13.38 -14.23
CA TRP A 164 22.96 14.32 -13.28
C TRP A 164 21.58 14.81 -13.73
N SER A 165 21.36 14.98 -15.04
CA SER A 165 20.03 15.33 -15.55
C SER A 165 18.97 14.22 -15.42
N HIS A 166 19.40 12.96 -15.31
CA HIS A 166 18.53 11.80 -15.09
C HIS A 166 18.28 11.52 -13.58
N VAL A 167 19.00 12.17 -12.66
CA VAL A 167 18.68 12.14 -11.22
C VAL A 167 17.53 13.10 -10.91
N ASP A 168 16.35 12.77 -11.41
CA ASP A 168 15.16 13.59 -11.31
C ASP A 168 14.14 13.04 -10.29
N VAL A 169 12.88 13.44 -10.42
CA VAL A 169 11.79 12.99 -9.56
C VAL A 169 11.60 11.45 -9.62
N PHE A 170 11.92 10.82 -10.75
CA PHE A 170 11.82 9.37 -10.91
C PHE A 170 12.92 8.66 -10.12
N ALA A 171 14.18 9.11 -10.19
CA ALA A 171 15.26 8.53 -9.37
C ALA A 171 14.93 8.56 -7.85
N TRP A 172 14.36 9.67 -7.37
CA TRP A 172 13.87 9.75 -5.99
C TRP A 172 12.66 8.85 -5.74
N GLY A 173 11.74 8.75 -6.70
CA GLY A 173 10.58 7.86 -6.66
C GLY A 173 10.99 6.39 -6.54
N HIS A 174 12.01 5.97 -7.30
CA HIS A 174 12.62 4.66 -7.22
C HIS A 174 13.22 4.45 -5.84
N PHE A 175 14.16 5.30 -5.39
CA PHE A 175 14.79 5.14 -4.09
C PHE A 175 13.78 5.06 -2.92
N LEU A 176 12.85 6.02 -2.84
CA LEU A 176 11.85 6.08 -1.77
C LEU A 176 10.82 4.95 -1.88
N GLY A 177 10.40 4.62 -3.09
CA GLY A 177 9.47 3.52 -3.36
C GLY A 177 10.05 2.17 -2.94
N TRP A 178 11.31 1.90 -3.27
CA TRP A 178 12.02 0.68 -2.89
C TRP A 178 12.35 0.60 -1.41
N LEU A 179 12.67 1.74 -0.79
CA LEU A 179 12.76 1.83 0.66
C LEU A 179 11.44 1.47 1.35
N PHE A 180 10.32 2.01 0.86
CA PHE A 180 8.99 1.71 1.39
C PHE A 180 8.61 0.23 1.17
N LYS A 181 8.79 -0.30 -0.04
CA LYS A 181 8.61 -1.73 -0.36
C LYS A 181 9.42 -2.62 0.59
N ALA A 182 10.68 -2.27 0.85
CA ALA A 182 11.54 -3.03 1.73
C ALA A 182 11.03 -3.09 3.18
N ILE A 183 10.43 -2.00 3.67
CA ILE A 183 9.80 -1.94 4.99
C ILE A 183 8.56 -2.86 5.07
N LEU A 184 7.82 -3.00 3.97
CA LEU A 184 6.62 -3.85 3.88
C LEU A 184 6.94 -5.33 3.71
N PHE A 185 7.74 -5.68 2.70
CA PHE A 185 8.01 -7.08 2.34
C PHE A 185 9.08 -7.71 3.22
N ARG A 186 10.09 -6.95 3.67
CA ARG A 186 11.15 -7.41 4.58
C ARG A 186 11.92 -8.64 4.11
N HIS A 187 11.99 -8.87 2.79
CA HIS A 187 12.69 -10.01 2.22
C HIS A 187 13.52 -9.58 1.00
N ALA A 188 14.85 -9.63 1.11
CA ALA A 188 15.77 -9.12 0.10
C ALA A 188 15.57 -9.77 -1.28
N GLY A 189 15.54 -11.11 -1.34
CA GLY A 189 15.42 -11.83 -2.61
C GLY A 189 14.11 -11.54 -3.35
N LEU A 190 13.03 -11.29 -2.61
CA LEU A 190 11.73 -10.97 -3.20
C LEU A 190 11.74 -9.54 -3.76
N LEU A 191 12.34 -8.59 -3.03
CA LEU A 191 12.46 -7.21 -3.46
C LEU A 191 13.31 -7.07 -4.72
N TRP A 192 14.46 -7.75 -4.79
CA TRP A 192 15.30 -7.76 -5.98
C TRP A 192 14.59 -8.38 -7.18
N ALA A 193 13.83 -9.46 -6.97
CA ALA A 193 13.02 -10.07 -8.01
C ALA A 193 11.95 -9.10 -8.54
N ILE A 194 11.17 -8.49 -7.65
CA ILE A 194 10.15 -7.50 -8.04
C ILE A 194 10.81 -6.32 -8.77
N SER A 195 12.03 -5.92 -8.37
CA SER A 195 12.77 -4.83 -9.04
C SER A 195 13.09 -5.16 -10.47
N ILE A 196 13.65 -6.34 -10.73
CA ILE A 196 13.94 -6.78 -12.10
C ILE A 196 12.64 -6.96 -12.90
N MET A 197 11.59 -7.47 -12.25
CA MET A 197 10.28 -7.66 -12.88
C MET A 197 9.60 -6.34 -13.23
N TRP A 198 9.90 -5.24 -12.53
CA TRP A 198 9.43 -3.91 -12.86
C TRP A 198 10.06 -3.40 -14.17
N GLU A 199 11.38 -3.51 -14.32
CA GLU A 199 12.06 -3.16 -15.59
C GLU A 199 11.51 -3.95 -16.79
N ILE A 200 11.25 -5.25 -16.59
CA ILE A 200 10.62 -6.09 -17.63
C ILE A 200 9.21 -5.60 -17.95
N THR A 201 8.48 -5.08 -16.95
CA THR A 201 7.15 -4.50 -17.13
C THR A 201 7.25 -3.23 -17.97
N GLU A 202 8.23 -2.37 -17.71
CA GLU A 202 8.47 -1.16 -18.49
C GLU A 202 8.77 -1.48 -19.95
N ILE A 203 9.67 -2.44 -20.22
CA ILE A 203 9.95 -2.92 -21.58
C ILE A 203 8.69 -3.48 -22.24
N ALA A 204 7.91 -4.30 -21.53
CA ALA A 204 6.71 -4.93 -22.08
C ALA A 204 5.64 -3.90 -22.49
N PHE A 205 5.52 -2.80 -21.73
CA PHE A 205 4.52 -1.76 -21.93
C PHE A 205 5.06 -0.49 -22.62
N ALA A 206 6.34 -0.44 -22.99
CA ALA A 206 6.97 0.69 -23.67
C ALA A 206 6.29 1.09 -24.98
N HIS A 207 5.65 0.13 -25.66
CA HIS A 207 4.85 0.38 -26.87
C HIS A 207 3.59 1.22 -26.60
N LEU A 208 3.05 1.19 -25.39
CA LEU A 208 1.93 2.03 -24.97
C LEU A 208 2.40 3.30 -24.28
N LEU A 209 3.47 3.22 -23.51
CA LEU A 209 4.00 4.34 -22.73
C LEU A 209 5.43 4.62 -23.20
N PRO A 210 5.63 5.55 -24.14
CA PRO A 210 6.96 5.91 -24.64
C PRO A 210 7.91 6.37 -23.52
N ASN A 211 7.36 6.90 -22.44
CA ASN A 211 8.08 7.28 -21.22
C ASN A 211 8.87 6.13 -20.58
N PHE A 212 8.53 4.86 -20.85
CA PHE A 212 9.25 3.69 -20.34
C PHE A 212 10.48 3.31 -21.18
N LEU A 213 10.71 3.99 -22.32
CA LEU A 213 11.92 3.80 -23.08
C LEU A 213 13.06 4.59 -22.43
N GLU A 214 13.88 3.90 -21.67
CA GLU A 214 15.03 4.50 -21.00
C GLU A 214 16.34 3.92 -21.55
N CYS A 215 17.44 4.61 -21.27
CA CYS A 215 18.74 4.08 -21.66
C CYS A 215 19.07 2.81 -20.85
N TRP A 216 19.85 1.90 -21.44
CA TRP A 216 20.23 0.65 -20.76
C TRP A 216 20.98 0.91 -19.44
N TRP A 217 21.77 1.98 -19.37
CA TRP A 217 22.51 2.35 -18.15
C TRP A 217 21.59 3.02 -17.12
N ASP A 218 20.51 3.66 -17.56
CA ASP A 218 19.51 4.29 -16.70
C ASP A 218 18.75 3.17 -15.95
N SER A 219 18.01 2.36 -16.71
CA SER A 219 17.29 1.17 -16.21
C SER A 219 18.16 0.20 -15.40
N VAL A 220 19.31 -0.23 -15.91
CA VAL A 220 20.12 -1.26 -15.22
C VAL A 220 20.95 -0.66 -14.08
N ILE A 221 21.68 0.43 -14.34
CA ILE A 221 22.65 0.94 -13.35
C ILE A 221 21.97 1.92 -12.41
N LEU A 222 21.33 2.97 -12.94
CA LEU A 222 20.73 4.00 -12.11
C LEU A 222 19.52 3.47 -11.34
N ASP A 223 18.59 2.81 -12.01
CA ASP A 223 17.37 2.34 -11.36
C ASP A 223 17.59 1.06 -10.58
N VAL A 224 17.86 -0.08 -11.23
CA VAL A 224 17.97 -1.37 -10.52
C VAL A 224 19.09 -1.40 -9.49
N LEU A 225 20.32 -1.04 -9.88
CA LEU A 225 21.48 -1.22 -8.99
C LEU A 225 21.61 -0.11 -7.95
N VAL A 226 21.45 1.15 -8.35
CA VAL A 226 21.66 2.30 -7.48
C VAL A 226 20.39 2.65 -6.72
N CYS A 227 19.35 3.18 -7.36
CA CYS A 227 18.16 3.70 -6.69
C CYS A 227 17.40 2.59 -5.95
N ASN A 228 17.04 1.52 -6.66
CA ASN A 228 16.28 0.39 -6.12
C ASN A 228 17.13 -0.38 -5.11
N GLY A 229 18.37 -0.72 -5.47
CA GLY A 229 19.31 -1.42 -4.59
C GLY A 229 19.62 -0.69 -3.28
N LEU A 230 19.88 0.62 -3.34
CA LEU A 230 20.10 1.44 -2.14
C LEU A 230 18.81 1.58 -1.32
N GLY A 231 17.67 1.77 -1.96
CA GLY A 231 16.37 1.80 -1.30
C GLY A 231 16.10 0.52 -0.51
N ILE A 232 16.29 -0.64 -1.15
CA ILE A 232 16.16 -1.96 -0.53
C ILE A 232 17.13 -2.11 0.66
N TRP A 233 18.39 -1.77 0.48
CA TRP A 233 19.39 -1.87 1.55
C TRP A 233 19.04 -0.99 2.75
N CYS A 234 18.70 0.28 2.52
CA CYS A 234 18.29 1.22 3.56
C CYS A 234 17.04 0.73 4.30
N GLY A 235 16.00 0.30 3.57
CA GLY A 235 14.76 -0.20 4.15
C GLY A 235 14.97 -1.46 5.01
N LEU A 236 15.78 -2.41 4.55
CA LEU A 236 16.12 -3.60 5.33
C LEU A 236 16.99 -3.29 6.55
N LYS A 237 17.88 -2.29 6.48
CA LYS A 237 18.63 -1.80 7.65
C LYS A 237 17.71 -1.17 8.68
N ILE A 238 16.71 -0.39 8.25
CA ILE A 238 15.67 0.14 9.13
C ILE A 238 14.91 -1.00 9.80
N CYS A 239 14.48 -2.02 9.04
CA CYS A 239 13.82 -3.20 9.60
C CYS A 239 14.68 -3.89 10.66
N LYS A 240 15.95 -4.18 10.37
CA LYS A 240 16.87 -4.81 11.34
C LYS A 240 17.05 -3.96 12.59
N ALA A 241 17.15 -2.64 12.44
CA ALA A 241 17.23 -1.72 13.57
C ALA A 241 15.95 -1.69 14.43
N LEU A 242 14.78 -1.94 13.82
CA LEU A 242 13.49 -2.04 14.52
C LEU A 242 13.25 -3.43 15.13
N GLU A 243 13.80 -4.50 14.55
CA GLU A 243 13.74 -5.88 15.10
C GLU A 243 14.59 -6.05 16.35
N MET A 244 15.78 -5.44 16.39
CA MET A 244 16.71 -5.53 17.53
C MET A 244 16.29 -4.66 18.72
N ARG A 245 15.15 -3.96 18.66
CA ARG A 245 14.67 -3.10 19.76
C ARG A 245 13.66 -3.85 20.64
N GLU A 246 13.98 -3.98 21.91
CA GLU A 246 12.98 -4.32 22.93
C GLU A 246 12.05 -3.12 23.16
N TYR A 247 10.77 -3.32 22.88
CA TYR A 247 9.75 -2.30 23.05
C TYR A 247 9.18 -2.33 24.47
N LYS A 248 9.86 -1.69 25.43
CA LYS A 248 9.31 -1.43 26.79
C LYS A 248 8.63 -0.06 26.82
N TRP A 249 7.30 -0.06 26.78
CA TRP A 249 6.51 1.16 26.66
C TRP A 249 6.15 1.75 28.03
N VAL A 250 7.05 2.55 28.59
CA VAL A 250 6.79 3.32 29.81
C VAL A 250 5.84 4.49 29.51
N SER A 251 4.95 4.86 30.44
CA SER A 251 4.07 6.01 30.26
C SER A 251 4.88 7.30 30.20
N ILE A 252 4.45 8.26 29.38
CA ILE A 252 5.11 9.58 29.29
C ILE A 252 5.08 10.34 30.64
N ARG A 253 4.13 9.96 31.51
CA ARG A 253 3.99 10.50 32.88
C ARG A 253 5.09 10.02 33.82
N ASP A 254 5.60 8.81 33.60
CA ASP A 254 6.62 8.20 34.47
C ASP A 254 8.04 8.66 34.11
N ILE A 255 8.19 9.44 33.03
CA ILE A 255 9.46 9.99 32.57
C ILE A 255 9.65 11.39 33.13
N SER A 256 10.64 11.58 34.00
CA SER A 256 10.93 12.87 34.64
C SER A 256 11.65 13.87 33.72
N SER A 257 12.49 13.40 32.79
CA SER A 257 13.33 14.25 31.94
C SER A 257 12.62 14.75 30.67
N THR A 258 12.84 16.01 30.29
CA THR A 258 12.29 16.62 29.07
C THR A 258 12.78 15.91 27.80
N THR A 259 14.07 15.57 27.74
CA THR A 259 14.66 14.78 26.64
C THR A 259 14.04 13.39 26.56
N GLY A 260 13.74 12.75 27.69
CA GLY A 260 13.05 11.46 27.73
C GLY A 260 11.62 11.55 27.23
N LYS A 261 10.88 12.61 27.56
CA LYS A 261 9.52 12.85 27.06
C LYS A 261 9.51 13.08 25.54
N ILE A 262 10.45 13.86 25.01
CA ILE A 262 10.60 14.09 23.58
C ILE A 262 10.94 12.77 22.87
N LYS A 263 11.89 11.99 23.40
CA LYS A 263 12.23 10.66 22.87
C LYS A 263 11.01 9.74 22.86
N ARG A 264 10.21 9.73 23.94
CA ARG A 264 8.99 8.93 24.04
C ARG A 264 7.90 9.35 23.05
N ALA A 265 7.78 10.66 22.78
CA ALA A 265 6.87 11.19 21.78
C ALA A 265 7.29 10.77 20.36
N ILE A 266 8.57 10.86 20.02
CA ILE A 266 9.10 10.41 18.72
C ILE A 266 8.90 8.89 18.56
N LEU A 267 9.15 8.10 19.61
CA LEU A 267 8.94 6.66 19.58
C LEU A 267 7.46 6.26 19.46
N GLN A 268 6.49 7.16 19.66
CA GLN A 268 5.07 6.85 19.43
C GLN A 268 4.78 6.57 17.95
N PHE A 269 5.57 7.16 17.04
CA PHE A 269 5.50 6.93 15.60
C PHE A 269 6.21 5.64 15.17
N THR A 270 6.88 4.96 16.09
CA THR A 270 7.43 3.63 15.83
C THR A 270 6.39 2.54 16.10
N PRO A 271 6.43 1.44 15.34
CA PRO A 271 5.52 0.30 15.50
C PRO A 271 5.52 -0.24 16.93
N VAL A 272 4.35 -0.72 17.42
CA VAL A 272 4.22 -1.36 18.76
C VAL A 272 5.12 -2.58 18.88
N GLN A 273 5.15 -3.37 17.80
CA GLN A 273 5.88 -4.61 17.68
C GLN A 273 6.33 -4.73 16.23
N TRP A 274 7.54 -5.20 16.02
CA TRP A 274 8.08 -5.48 14.69
C TRP A 274 8.35 -6.97 14.55
N THR A 275 7.34 -7.71 14.08
CA THR A 275 7.47 -9.15 13.85
C THR A 275 8.16 -9.45 12.53
N PRO A 276 9.08 -10.44 12.48
CA PRO A 276 9.67 -10.87 11.22
C PRO A 276 8.58 -11.44 10.31
N VAL A 277 8.63 -11.09 9.03
CA VAL A 277 7.67 -11.56 8.02
C VAL A 277 8.34 -12.68 7.23
N ARG A 278 7.72 -13.86 7.21
CA ARG A 278 8.26 -15.04 6.53
C ARG A 278 7.35 -15.41 5.38
N TRP A 279 7.58 -14.77 4.24
CA TRP A 279 6.86 -15.06 3.00
C TRP A 279 7.17 -16.46 2.47
N LEU A 280 8.43 -16.90 2.62
CA LEU A 280 8.98 -18.11 2.05
C LEU A 280 9.44 -19.04 3.17
N ASP A 281 8.51 -19.83 3.70
CA ASP A 281 8.80 -20.87 4.70
C ASP A 281 9.09 -22.20 3.98
N PRO A 282 10.13 -22.98 4.35
CA PRO A 282 10.38 -24.30 3.75
C PRO A 282 9.22 -25.28 3.87
N THR A 283 8.35 -25.12 4.89
CA THR A 283 7.15 -25.93 5.10
C THR A 283 5.92 -25.43 4.32
N SER A 284 6.11 -24.40 3.49
CA SER A 284 5.05 -23.67 2.80
C SER A 284 4.31 -24.54 1.78
N THR A 285 2.98 -24.58 1.90
CA THR A 285 2.08 -25.29 0.98
C THR A 285 2.06 -24.64 -0.41
N TYR A 286 1.72 -25.39 -1.46
CA TYR A 286 1.51 -24.88 -2.83
C TYR A 286 0.57 -23.65 -2.90
N MET A 287 -0.38 -23.52 -1.97
CA MET A 287 -1.28 -22.36 -1.88
C MET A 287 -0.57 -21.03 -1.61
N ARG A 288 0.52 -21.04 -0.83
CA ARG A 288 1.33 -19.84 -0.56
C ARG A 288 2.12 -19.41 -1.78
N PHE A 289 2.52 -20.35 -2.65
CA PHE A 289 3.15 -20.03 -3.93
C PHE A 289 2.19 -19.21 -4.85
N CYS A 290 0.94 -19.68 -4.98
CA CYS A 290 -0.07 -18.96 -5.75
C CYS A 290 -0.36 -17.57 -5.15
N ALA A 291 -0.42 -17.48 -3.81
CA ALA A 291 -0.64 -16.23 -3.11
C ALA A 291 0.51 -15.23 -3.29
N LEU A 292 1.78 -15.68 -3.27
CA LEU A 292 2.91 -14.80 -3.54
C LEU A 292 2.92 -14.29 -4.98
N SER A 293 2.64 -15.18 -5.94
CA SER A 293 2.54 -14.79 -7.35
C SER A 293 1.40 -13.78 -7.56
N GLN A 294 0.26 -13.99 -6.89
CA GLN A 294 -0.86 -13.04 -6.89
C GLN A 294 -0.45 -11.68 -6.32
N LEU A 295 0.24 -11.66 -5.19
CA LEU A 295 0.70 -10.43 -4.55
C LEU A 295 1.63 -9.62 -5.47
N VAL A 296 2.54 -10.30 -6.16
CA VAL A 296 3.45 -9.67 -7.12
C VAL A 296 2.66 -9.07 -8.29
N VAL A 297 1.74 -9.83 -8.90
CA VAL A 297 0.91 -9.32 -10.00
C VAL A 297 0.05 -8.13 -9.57
N PHE A 298 -0.57 -8.20 -8.39
CA PHE A 298 -1.38 -7.10 -7.85
C PHE A 298 -0.54 -5.84 -7.65
N TRP A 299 0.69 -6.00 -7.17
CA TRP A 299 1.62 -4.89 -7.01
C TRP A 299 1.95 -4.24 -8.37
N GLN A 300 2.32 -5.04 -9.38
CA GLN A 300 2.63 -4.51 -10.70
C GLN A 300 1.45 -3.75 -11.33
N ILE A 301 0.23 -4.28 -11.20
CA ILE A 301 -0.98 -3.61 -11.68
C ILE A 301 -1.17 -2.27 -10.97
N SER A 302 -0.99 -2.22 -9.64
CA SER A 302 -1.12 -0.98 -8.88
C SER A 302 -0.10 0.09 -9.32
N GLU A 303 1.13 -0.31 -9.66
CA GLU A 303 2.16 0.61 -10.15
C GLU A 303 1.88 1.04 -11.58
N LEU A 304 1.55 0.11 -12.48
CA LEU A 304 1.11 0.41 -13.85
C LEU A 304 -0.06 1.39 -13.89
N ASN A 305 -1.08 1.20 -13.03
CA ASN A 305 -2.20 2.13 -12.92
C ASN A 305 -1.73 3.57 -12.65
N THR A 306 -0.65 3.76 -11.89
CA THR A 306 -0.09 5.10 -11.65
C THR A 306 0.38 5.74 -12.95
N PHE A 307 1.12 4.99 -13.77
CA PHE A 307 1.66 5.48 -15.03
C PHE A 307 0.56 5.69 -16.08
N PHE A 308 -0.41 4.78 -16.17
CA PHE A 308 -1.54 4.92 -17.08
C PHE A 308 -2.45 6.08 -16.69
N LEU A 309 -2.77 6.27 -15.42
CA LEU A 309 -3.63 7.39 -14.99
C LEU A 309 -2.98 8.74 -15.31
N LYS A 310 -1.67 8.92 -15.05
CA LYS A 310 -1.00 10.18 -15.43
C LYS A 310 -0.96 10.40 -16.94
N HIS A 311 -0.85 9.33 -17.73
CA HIS A 311 -0.72 9.45 -19.17
C HIS A 311 -2.08 9.73 -19.84
N ILE A 312 -3.11 8.97 -19.47
CA ILE A 312 -4.46 9.09 -20.04
C ILE A 312 -5.11 10.43 -19.68
N PHE A 313 -4.84 10.95 -18.48
CA PHE A 313 -5.37 12.23 -18.02
C PHE A 313 -4.36 13.37 -18.11
N GLU A 314 -3.30 13.21 -18.90
CA GLU A 314 -2.31 14.24 -19.20
C GLU A 314 -1.87 15.05 -17.95
N MET A 315 -1.29 14.35 -16.97
CA MET A 315 -0.72 14.97 -15.78
C MET A 315 0.80 14.90 -15.78
N PRO A 316 1.51 15.99 -15.42
CA PRO A 316 2.95 15.93 -15.26
C PRO A 316 3.33 14.99 -14.09
N PRO A 317 4.49 14.31 -14.14
CA PRO A 317 4.91 13.39 -13.08
C PRO A 317 5.04 14.06 -11.70
N SER A 318 5.42 15.34 -11.67
CA SER A 318 5.55 16.15 -10.46
C SER A 318 4.23 16.78 -9.99
N HIS A 319 3.11 16.47 -10.63
CA HIS A 319 1.82 17.07 -10.28
C HIS A 319 1.38 16.68 -8.86
N PRO A 320 0.85 17.61 -8.05
CA PRO A 320 0.41 17.31 -6.69
C PRO A 320 -0.59 16.16 -6.59
N LEU A 321 -1.51 15.99 -7.57
CA LEU A 321 -2.46 14.87 -7.57
C LEU A 321 -1.77 13.51 -7.73
N VAL A 322 -0.72 13.43 -8.56
CA VAL A 322 0.05 12.19 -8.77
C VAL A 322 0.80 11.83 -7.49
N ILE A 323 1.47 12.81 -6.88
CA ILE A 323 2.21 12.63 -5.62
C ILE A 323 1.26 12.29 -4.47
N ALA A 324 0.14 13.03 -4.32
CA ALA A 324 -0.84 12.79 -3.28
C ALA A 324 -1.47 11.39 -3.40
N ARG A 325 -1.78 10.95 -4.63
CA ARG A 325 -2.25 9.59 -4.89
C ARG A 325 -1.19 8.55 -4.50
N LEU A 326 0.08 8.75 -4.89
CA LEU A 326 1.17 7.85 -4.52
C LEU A 326 1.32 7.72 -3.00
N CYS A 327 1.29 8.84 -2.27
CA CYS A 327 1.31 8.85 -0.81
C CYS A 327 0.08 8.12 -0.22
N LEU A 328 -1.11 8.38 -0.75
CA LEU A 328 -2.35 7.74 -0.31
C LEU A 328 -2.29 6.22 -0.48
N ILE A 329 -1.94 5.74 -1.68
CA ILE A 329 -1.80 4.31 -1.97
C ILE A 329 -0.72 3.70 -1.09
N GLY A 330 0.43 4.36 -0.92
CA GLY A 330 1.49 3.90 -0.02
C GLY A 330 0.97 3.65 1.41
N VAL A 331 0.24 4.61 1.99
CA VAL A 331 -0.32 4.47 3.35
C VAL A 331 -1.41 3.38 3.42
N ILE A 332 -2.25 3.23 2.39
CA ILE A 332 -3.31 2.20 2.31
C ILE A 332 -2.73 0.79 2.18
N VAL A 333 -1.62 0.65 1.45
CA VAL A 333 -0.99 -0.63 1.15
C VAL A 333 -0.37 -1.26 2.40
N ALA A 334 0.18 -0.46 3.32
CA ALA A 334 0.80 -0.98 4.53
C ALA A 334 -0.12 -1.90 5.37
N PRO A 335 -1.34 -1.48 5.78
CA PRO A 335 -2.27 -2.37 6.46
C PRO A 335 -2.81 -3.47 5.53
N SER A 336 -2.98 -3.19 4.24
CA SER A 336 -3.47 -4.18 3.25
C SER A 336 -2.54 -5.38 3.13
N VAL A 337 -1.24 -5.16 2.94
CA VAL A 337 -0.22 -6.21 2.86
C VAL A 337 -0.15 -7.00 4.17
N ARG A 338 -0.29 -6.34 5.33
CA ARG A 338 -0.35 -7.05 6.61
C ARG A 338 -1.57 -7.96 6.72
N GLN A 339 -2.75 -7.49 6.30
CA GLN A 339 -3.96 -8.30 6.29
C GLN A 339 -3.87 -9.46 5.29
N TYR A 340 -3.29 -9.22 4.11
CA TYR A 340 -3.05 -10.25 3.11
C TYR A 340 -2.07 -11.31 3.60
N TYR A 341 -0.97 -10.90 4.22
CA TYR A 341 -0.01 -11.82 4.84
C TYR A 341 -0.71 -12.75 5.83
N THR A 342 -1.47 -12.19 6.79
CA THR A 342 -2.17 -13.04 7.77
C THR A 342 -3.18 -13.97 7.10
N TYR A 343 -3.94 -13.50 6.11
CA TYR A 343 -4.88 -14.33 5.35
C TYR A 343 -4.21 -15.53 4.66
N VAL A 344 -2.98 -15.35 4.17
CA VAL A 344 -2.23 -16.39 3.46
C VAL A 344 -1.48 -17.32 4.42
N THR A 345 -1.00 -16.80 5.54
CA THR A 345 -0.15 -17.57 6.46
C THR A 345 -0.91 -18.27 7.57
N ASP A 346 -1.99 -17.68 8.07
CA ASP A 346 -2.76 -18.18 9.21
C ASP A 346 -3.89 -19.10 8.72
N PRO A 347 -3.86 -20.42 9.01
CA PRO A 347 -4.91 -21.34 8.59
C PRO A 347 -6.29 -21.01 9.18
N ASN A 348 -6.35 -20.27 10.30
CA ASN A 348 -7.59 -19.85 10.93
C ASN A 348 -8.17 -18.59 10.27
N CYS A 349 -7.40 -17.86 9.46
CA CYS A 349 -7.91 -16.72 8.73
C CYS A 349 -8.52 -17.16 7.39
N LYS A 350 -9.85 -17.26 7.31
CA LYS A 350 -10.57 -17.63 6.07
C LYS A 350 -11.11 -16.45 5.28
N ARG A 351 -11.03 -15.23 5.81
CA ARG A 351 -11.60 -14.02 5.20
C ARG A 351 -10.54 -12.94 5.04
N VAL A 352 -10.49 -12.35 3.85
CA VAL A 352 -9.60 -11.22 3.55
C VAL A 352 -9.98 -10.02 4.43
N GLY A 353 -8.96 -9.35 4.97
CA GLY A 353 -9.17 -8.16 5.79
C GLY A 353 -9.83 -7.02 5.01
N THR A 354 -10.55 -6.16 5.72
CA THR A 354 -11.39 -5.12 5.09
C THR A 354 -10.58 -4.13 4.25
N GLN A 355 -9.42 -3.71 4.74
CA GLN A 355 -8.57 -2.72 4.05
C GLN A 355 -7.94 -3.33 2.80
N CYS A 356 -7.47 -4.58 2.88
CA CYS A 356 -7.00 -5.32 1.72
C CYS A 356 -8.08 -5.48 0.65
N TRP A 357 -9.33 -5.71 1.05
CA TRP A 357 -10.46 -5.78 0.12
C TRP A 357 -10.73 -4.43 -0.57
N VAL A 358 -10.77 -3.33 0.20
CA VAL A 358 -10.96 -1.98 -0.35
C VAL A 358 -9.83 -1.60 -1.30
N TYR A 359 -8.58 -1.91 -0.95
CA TYR A 359 -7.43 -1.68 -1.82
C TYR A 359 -7.53 -2.49 -3.13
N GLY A 360 -7.96 -3.76 -3.07
CA GLY A 360 -8.22 -4.56 -4.27
C GLY A 360 -9.30 -3.93 -5.16
N ALA A 361 -10.38 -3.42 -4.56
CA ALA A 361 -11.43 -2.71 -5.29
C ALA A 361 -10.91 -1.40 -5.92
N ILE A 362 -10.06 -0.64 -5.22
CA ILE A 362 -9.41 0.56 -5.75
C ILE A 362 -8.57 0.20 -6.98
N MET A 363 -7.66 -0.77 -6.85
CA MET A 363 -6.77 -1.20 -7.92
C MET A 363 -7.55 -1.61 -9.18
N VAL A 364 -8.59 -2.44 -9.02
CA VAL A 364 -9.45 -2.87 -10.15
C VAL A 364 -10.20 -1.67 -10.76
N THR A 365 -10.76 -0.79 -9.93
CA THR A 365 -11.50 0.38 -10.41
C THR A 365 -10.59 1.34 -11.19
N GLU A 366 -9.35 1.53 -10.74
CA GLU A 366 -8.36 2.33 -11.47
C GLU A 366 -8.00 1.71 -12.82
N SER A 367 -7.79 0.39 -12.87
CA SER A 367 -7.53 -0.30 -14.14
C SER A 367 -8.73 -0.17 -15.09
N MET A 368 -9.96 -0.29 -14.58
CA MET A 368 -11.18 -0.05 -15.36
C MET A 368 -11.26 1.39 -15.88
N LEU A 369 -10.91 2.37 -15.03
CA LEU A 369 -10.88 3.78 -15.41
C LEU A 369 -9.86 4.03 -16.52
N CYS A 370 -8.68 3.42 -16.44
CA CYS A 370 -7.66 3.47 -17.48
C CYS A 370 -8.18 2.86 -18.79
N ILE A 371 -8.71 1.64 -18.75
CA ILE A 371 -9.18 0.93 -19.96
C ILE A 371 -10.35 1.69 -20.61
N LYS A 372 -11.29 2.21 -19.81
CA LYS A 372 -12.46 2.93 -20.32
C LYS A 372 -12.08 4.23 -21.02
N ASN A 373 -11.16 4.99 -20.44
CA ASN A 373 -10.81 6.34 -20.91
C ASN A 373 -9.62 6.34 -21.89
N GLY A 374 -8.77 5.31 -21.88
CA GLY A 374 -7.65 5.13 -22.79
C GLY A 374 -7.93 4.18 -23.95
N LYS A 375 -9.16 4.13 -24.50
CA LYS A 375 -9.53 3.15 -25.53
C LYS A 375 -8.63 3.15 -26.76
N GLU A 376 -8.21 4.34 -27.21
CA GLU A 376 -7.31 4.48 -28.35
C GLU A 376 -5.91 3.92 -28.03
N LEU A 377 -5.39 4.24 -26.85
CA LEU A 377 -4.13 3.72 -26.34
C LEU A 377 -4.15 2.19 -26.22
N PHE A 378 -5.14 1.64 -25.51
CA PHE A 378 -5.28 0.19 -25.35
C PHE A 378 -5.67 -0.52 -26.66
N GLY A 379 -6.19 0.20 -27.66
CA GLY A 379 -6.38 -0.32 -29.02
C GLY A 379 -5.08 -0.68 -29.73
N GLN A 380 -3.96 -0.07 -29.30
CA GLN A 380 -2.61 -0.37 -29.78
C GLN A 380 -1.92 -1.47 -28.94
N ALA A 381 -2.59 -1.99 -27.90
CA ALA A 381 -1.99 -2.95 -26.99
C ALA A 381 -1.69 -4.28 -27.70
N GLN A 382 -0.43 -4.69 -27.61
CA GLN A 382 0.01 -5.97 -28.14
C GLN A 382 -0.33 -7.07 -27.13
N VAL A 383 -1.44 -7.79 -27.37
CA VAL A 383 -1.93 -8.86 -26.49
C VAL A 383 -0.85 -9.93 -26.24
N CYS A 384 -0.02 -10.23 -27.25
CA CYS A 384 1.11 -11.14 -27.11
C CYS A 384 2.09 -10.67 -26.01
N ASN A 385 2.44 -9.39 -25.98
CA ASN A 385 3.35 -8.83 -24.97
C ASN A 385 2.74 -8.92 -23.58
N VAL A 386 1.44 -8.68 -23.43
CA VAL A 386 0.74 -8.80 -22.15
C VAL A 386 0.75 -10.26 -21.65
N ILE A 387 0.52 -11.22 -22.54
CA ILE A 387 0.58 -12.65 -22.20
C ILE A 387 2.00 -13.05 -21.81
N VAL A 388 3.00 -12.68 -22.63
CA VAL A 388 4.42 -12.95 -22.35
C VAL A 388 4.84 -12.32 -21.04
N TRP A 389 4.44 -11.08 -20.79
CA TRP A 389 4.66 -10.40 -19.53
C TRP A 389 4.07 -11.20 -18.35
N LEU A 390 2.78 -11.57 -18.39
CA LEU A 390 2.17 -12.38 -17.33
C LEU A 390 2.90 -13.71 -17.10
N VAL A 391 3.30 -14.40 -18.17
CA VAL A 391 4.05 -15.65 -18.09
C VAL A 391 5.41 -15.42 -17.42
N ILE A 392 6.15 -14.39 -17.82
CA ILE A 392 7.43 -14.04 -17.19
C ILE A 392 7.22 -13.72 -15.71
N GLN A 393 6.18 -12.96 -15.36
CA GLN A 393 5.91 -12.60 -13.97
C GLN A 393 5.67 -13.85 -13.10
N ILE A 394 4.90 -14.82 -13.62
CA ILE A 394 4.64 -16.09 -12.93
C ILE A 394 5.94 -16.91 -12.83
N LEU A 395 6.70 -17.06 -13.91
CA LEU A 395 7.93 -17.86 -13.94
C LEU A 395 9.00 -17.30 -12.98
N VAL A 396 9.19 -15.98 -12.94
CA VAL A 396 10.15 -15.36 -12.01
C VAL A 396 9.67 -15.54 -10.57
N SER A 397 8.37 -15.40 -10.31
CA SER A 397 7.80 -15.67 -8.98
C SER A 397 8.04 -17.13 -8.53
N ILE A 398 7.85 -18.11 -9.44
CA ILE A 398 8.18 -19.52 -9.21
C ILE A 398 9.67 -19.68 -8.91
N GLY A 399 10.52 -19.11 -9.76
CA GLY A 399 11.96 -19.19 -9.64
C GLY A 399 12.48 -18.65 -8.30
N CYS A 400 11.91 -17.54 -7.83
CA CYS A 400 12.30 -16.94 -6.54
C CYS A 400 11.93 -17.82 -5.36
N VAL A 401 10.72 -18.37 -5.35
CA VAL A 401 10.26 -19.27 -4.28
C VAL A 401 11.09 -20.55 -4.28
N TYR A 402 11.28 -21.16 -5.46
CA TYR A 402 12.08 -22.37 -5.62
C TYR A 402 13.54 -22.15 -5.23
N GLY A 403 14.13 -21.02 -5.64
CA GLY A 403 15.48 -20.62 -5.29
C GLY A 403 15.68 -20.50 -3.78
N VAL A 404 14.71 -19.95 -3.05
CA VAL A 404 14.77 -19.87 -1.58
C VAL A 404 14.65 -21.25 -0.92
N VAL A 405 13.77 -22.11 -1.41
CA VAL A 405 13.67 -23.51 -0.93
C VAL A 405 14.99 -24.27 -1.16
N LEU A 406 15.60 -24.12 -2.34
CA LEU A 406 16.89 -24.71 -2.63
C LEU A 406 18.00 -24.14 -1.75
N TYR A 407 18.04 -22.82 -1.57
CA TYR A 407 19.02 -22.16 -0.72
C TYR A 407 18.97 -22.71 0.70
N HIS A 408 17.78 -22.81 1.30
CA HIS A 408 17.61 -23.39 2.63
C HIS A 408 18.04 -24.86 2.68
N ARG A 409 17.66 -25.66 1.67
CA ARG A 409 18.00 -27.09 1.60
C ARG A 409 19.51 -27.36 1.50
N TYR A 410 20.27 -26.52 0.79
CA TYR A 410 21.68 -26.75 0.53
C TYR A 410 22.63 -25.95 1.43
N PHE A 411 22.23 -24.76 1.89
CA PHE A 411 23.12 -23.86 2.63
C PHE A 411 22.72 -23.66 4.11
N GLU A 412 21.49 -24.03 4.52
CA GLU A 412 21.04 -23.97 5.93
C GLU A 412 20.43 -25.29 6.45
N PRO A 413 21.08 -26.46 6.30
CA PRO A 413 20.48 -27.74 6.70
C PRO A 413 20.29 -27.93 8.23
N ASN A 414 20.88 -27.09 9.08
CA ASN A 414 20.93 -27.26 10.55
C ASN A 414 19.99 -26.33 11.35
N SER A 415 19.14 -25.53 10.70
CA SER A 415 18.16 -24.67 11.41
C SER A 415 16.98 -25.46 11.99
N ASP A 416 16.64 -26.61 11.39
CA ASP A 416 15.52 -27.47 11.81
C ASP A 416 15.78 -28.25 13.10
N SER A 417 17.06 -28.42 13.52
CA SER A 417 17.40 -29.12 14.77
C SER A 417 17.20 -28.31 16.06
N ASN A 418 16.95 -27.00 15.98
CA ASN A 418 16.76 -26.12 17.14
C ASN A 418 15.35 -25.52 17.25
N ALA A 419 14.40 -25.95 16.41
CA ALA A 419 12.99 -25.60 16.58
C ALA A 419 12.39 -26.47 17.70
N GLU A 420 12.71 -26.16 18.96
CA GLU A 420 11.95 -26.66 20.10
C GLU A 420 10.46 -26.33 19.86
N SER A 421 9.64 -27.38 19.84
CA SER A 421 8.19 -27.26 19.80
C SER A 421 7.74 -26.33 20.92
N PRO A 422 6.79 -25.39 20.70
CA PRO A 422 6.31 -24.55 21.77
C PRO A 422 5.72 -25.45 22.86
N LYS A 423 6.40 -25.49 24.02
CA LYS A 423 5.88 -26.14 25.22
C LYS A 423 4.51 -25.53 25.49
N LYS A 424 3.46 -26.36 25.47
CA LYS A 424 2.18 -25.99 26.07
C LYS A 424 2.47 -25.62 27.52
N VAL A 425 2.23 -24.36 27.85
CA VAL A 425 2.14 -23.93 29.24
C VAL A 425 0.75 -24.35 29.67
N ASP A 426 0.68 -25.31 30.58
CA ASP A 426 -0.54 -25.73 31.28
C ASP A 426 -1.09 -24.61 32.16
#